data_AF-D2DT64-F1
#
_entry.id   AF-D2DT64-F1
#
_cell.length_a   1.000
_cell.length_b   1.000
_cell.length_c   1.000
_cell.angle_alpha   90.00
_cell.angle_beta   90.00
_cell.angle_gamma   90.00
#
_symmetry.space_group_name_H-M   'P 1'
#
loop_
_entity.id
_entity.type
_entity.pdbx_description
1 polymer ?
#
loop_
_entity_poly.entity_id
_entity_poly.type
_entity_poly.pdbx_seq_one_letter_code
_entity_poly.pdbx_strand_id
1 'polypeptide(L)'
;MGRMHSGGKGISQSALPYRRSVPNWLKLTKDDVEDQIVKLAKKGLTPSQIGVILRDSHCVAQVRFVTGNKILRVLKAKGLAPDIPEDLY
;
A
#
# COMPACT_ATOMS: atom_id res chain seq x y z
N MET A 1 11.18 -12.40 -9.67
CA MET A 1 10.92 -12.06 -11.09
C MET A 1 11.21 -13.27 -11.97
N GLY A 2 10.27 -14.20 -12.01
CA GLY A 2 10.30 -15.44 -12.80
C GLY A 2 8.86 -15.72 -13.21
N ARG A 3 8.65 -16.36 -14.37
CA ARG A 3 7.59 -15.88 -15.26
C ARG A 3 6.45 -16.86 -15.45
N MET A 4 5.23 -16.34 -15.33
CA MET A 4 3.99 -17.07 -15.62
C MET A 4 4.01 -17.74 -17.01
N HIS A 5 4.63 -17.08 -17.99
CA HIS A 5 4.67 -17.52 -19.38
C HIS A 5 6.10 -17.52 -19.96
N SER A 6 7.13 -17.87 -19.17
CA SER A 6 8.49 -18.06 -19.71
C SER A 6 9.34 -19.01 -18.86
N GLY A 7 10.39 -19.61 -19.44
CA GLY A 7 11.36 -20.47 -18.73
C GLY A 7 12.36 -19.77 -17.80
N GLY A 8 12.28 -18.44 -17.63
CA GLY A 8 13.18 -17.68 -16.75
C GLY A 8 12.99 -17.98 -15.25
N LYS A 9 14.10 -18.07 -14.51
CA LYS A 9 14.16 -18.48 -13.08
C LYS A 9 14.48 -17.34 -12.09
N GLY A 10 14.14 -16.09 -12.41
CA GLY A 10 14.56 -14.96 -11.58
C GLY A 10 13.78 -14.85 -10.25
N ILE A 11 14.48 -14.44 -9.19
CA ILE A 11 13.97 -14.50 -7.80
C ILE A 11 13.77 -13.12 -7.14
N SER A 12 14.00 -12.03 -7.87
CA SER A 12 13.89 -10.67 -7.33
C SER A 12 12.46 -10.36 -6.85
N GLN A 13 12.35 -9.92 -5.60
CA GLN A 13 11.11 -9.52 -4.92
C GLN A 13 11.46 -8.64 -3.71
N SER A 14 10.48 -7.91 -3.17
CA SER A 14 10.68 -7.13 -1.95
C SER A 14 10.85 -8.04 -0.74
N ALA A 15 11.80 -7.71 0.14
CA ALA A 15 12.03 -8.41 1.40
C ALA A 15 11.52 -7.54 2.55
N LEU A 16 10.43 -7.96 3.20
CA LEU A 16 9.87 -7.20 4.31
C LEU A 16 10.77 -7.36 5.57
N PRO A 17 10.95 -6.29 6.37
CA PRO A 17 11.61 -6.39 7.66
C PRO A 17 10.88 -7.36 8.60
N TYR A 18 11.64 -8.05 9.46
CA TYR A 18 11.08 -8.93 10.49
C TYR A 18 10.19 -8.16 11.48
N ARG A 19 10.68 -6.99 11.93
CA ARG A 19 9.99 -6.14 12.90
C ARG A 19 8.76 -5.47 12.25
N ARG A 20 7.60 -5.67 12.88
CA ARG A 20 6.29 -5.16 12.41
C ARG A 20 5.78 -3.93 13.17
N SER A 21 6.50 -3.48 14.19
CA SER A 21 6.14 -2.27 14.92
C SER A 21 6.48 -1.01 14.12
N VAL A 22 5.68 0.03 14.29
CA VAL A 22 5.95 1.34 13.70
C VAL A 22 7.26 1.91 14.28
N PRO A 23 8.15 2.51 13.47
CA PRO A 23 9.35 3.17 13.97
C PRO A 23 9.02 4.43 14.78
N ASN A 24 9.77 4.70 15.85
CA ASN A 24 9.51 5.83 16.75
C ASN A 24 9.63 7.21 16.09
N TRP A 25 10.37 7.33 14.99
CA TRP A 25 10.52 8.59 14.25
C TRP A 25 9.31 8.91 13.35
N LEU A 26 8.42 7.94 13.10
CA LEU A 26 7.22 8.17 12.32
C LEU A 26 6.16 8.82 13.22
N LYS A 27 5.94 10.12 13.02
CA LYS A 27 4.96 10.91 13.79
C LYS A 27 3.53 10.86 13.24
N LEU A 28 3.33 10.22 12.08
CA LEU A 28 2.01 10.10 11.47
C LEU A 28 1.14 9.15 12.28
N THR A 29 -0.06 9.61 12.61
CA THR A 29 -1.06 8.76 13.27
C THR A 29 -1.77 7.87 12.26
N LYS A 30 -2.58 6.94 12.77
CA LYS A 30 -3.42 6.09 11.93
C LYS A 30 -4.39 6.92 11.09
N ASP A 31 -5.04 7.91 11.71
CA ASP A 31 -6.06 8.72 11.05
C ASP A 31 -5.45 9.58 9.93
N ASP A 32 -4.27 10.16 10.18
CA ASP A 32 -3.53 10.91 9.15
C ASP A 32 -3.24 10.04 7.91
N VAL A 33 -2.84 8.78 8.11
CA VAL A 33 -2.54 7.87 7.01
C VAL A 33 -3.81 7.47 6.27
N GLU A 34 -4.92 7.23 6.97
CA GLU A 34 -6.22 6.94 6.34
C GLU A 34 -6.71 8.13 5.50
N ASP A 35 -6.56 9.35 6.00
CA ASP A 35 -6.94 10.57 5.29
C ASP A 35 -6.09 10.79 4.02
N GLN A 36 -4.78 10.54 4.08
CA GLN A 36 -3.93 10.57 2.89
C GLN A 36 -4.35 9.51 1.86
N ILE A 37 -4.69 8.29 2.30
CA ILE A 37 -5.17 7.23 1.42
C ILE A 37 -6.45 7.67 0.70
N VAL A 38 -7.42 8.22 1.44
CA VAL A 38 -8.68 8.71 0.87
C VAL A 38 -8.44 9.86 -0.10
N LYS A 39 -7.55 10.80 0.24
CA LYS A 39 -7.20 11.94 -0.64
C LYS A 39 -6.56 11.47 -1.94
N LEU A 40 -5.66 10.51 -1.89
CA LEU A 40 -4.99 9.95 -3.07
C LEU A 40 -5.95 9.09 -3.91
N ALA A 41 -6.84 8.33 -3.28
CA ALA A 41 -7.86 7.55 -3.99
C ALA A 41 -8.87 8.45 -4.71
N LYS A 42 -9.29 9.57 -4.10
CA LYS A 42 -10.15 10.57 -4.77
C LYS A 42 -9.48 11.24 -5.97
N LYS A 43 -8.15 11.24 -6.05
CA LYS A 43 -7.40 11.69 -7.24
C LYS A 43 -7.36 10.62 -8.35
N GLY A 44 -7.94 9.44 -8.13
CA GLY A 44 -7.98 8.34 -9.10
C GLY A 44 -6.74 7.45 -9.10
N LEU A 45 -5.91 7.49 -8.05
CA LEU A 45 -4.72 6.64 -7.96
C LEU A 45 -5.07 5.22 -7.53
N THR A 46 -4.37 4.24 -8.10
CA THR A 46 -4.59 2.82 -7.76
C THR A 46 -4.00 2.48 -6.39
N PRO A 47 -4.50 1.44 -5.70
CA PRO A 47 -3.94 0.99 -4.42
C PRO A 47 -2.43 0.78 -4.43
N SER A 48 -1.85 0.23 -5.50
CA SER A 48 -0.39 0.07 -5.62
C SER A 48 0.35 1.40 -5.69
N GLN A 49 -0.14 2.36 -6.48
CA GLN A 49 0.44 3.70 -6.59
C GLN A 49 0.35 4.46 -5.26
N ILE A 50 -0.77 4.35 -4.55
CA ILE A 50 -0.97 4.95 -3.22
C ILE A 50 0.10 4.43 -2.26
N GLY A 51 0.34 3.12 -2.24
CA GLY A 51 1.37 2.51 -1.39
C GLY A 51 2.78 3.01 -1.70
N VAL A 52 3.11 3.22 -2.99
CA VAL A 52 4.40 3.77 -3.43
C VAL A 52 4.57 5.21 -2.96
N ILE A 53 3.57 6.07 -3.13
CA ILE A 53 3.63 7.49 -2.72
C ILE A 53 3.75 7.62 -1.20
N LEU A 54 3.03 6.80 -0.45
CA LEU A 54 3.13 6.80 1.02
C LEU A 54 4.52 6.36 1.48
N ARG A 55 5.15 5.40 0.79
CA ARG A 55 6.51 4.96 1.08
C ARG A 55 7.55 6.03 0.74
N ASP A 56 7.48 6.60 -0.47
CA ASP A 56 8.56 7.43 -1.02
C ASP A 56 8.47 8.89 -0.58
N SER A 57 7.26 9.44 -0.40
CA SER A 57 7.08 10.86 -0.04
C SER A 57 6.72 11.08 1.43
N HIS A 58 6.08 10.10 2.09
CA HIS A 58 5.60 10.25 3.47
C HIS A 58 6.35 9.34 4.47
N CYS A 59 7.36 8.60 4.00
CA CYS A 59 8.16 7.67 4.80
C CYS A 59 7.35 6.57 5.51
N VAL A 60 6.15 6.24 5.02
CA VAL A 60 5.31 5.17 5.55
C VAL A 60 5.69 3.86 4.87
N ALA A 61 6.60 3.11 5.49
CA ALA A 61 7.13 1.88 4.90
C ALA A 61 6.06 0.81 4.61
N GLN A 62 5.11 0.63 5.53
CA GLN A 62 4.02 -0.34 5.43
C GLN A 62 2.76 0.20 6.09
N VAL A 63 1.74 0.51 5.28
CA VAL A 63 0.42 1.00 5.75
C VAL A 63 -0.22 0.04 6.76
N ARG A 64 -0.03 -1.28 6.57
CA ARG A 64 -0.56 -2.32 7.46
C ARG A 64 -0.08 -2.17 8.90
N PHE A 65 1.16 -1.74 9.11
CA PHE A 65 1.73 -1.63 10.45
C PHE A 65 1.25 -0.38 11.20
N VAL A 66 0.89 0.67 10.47
CA VAL A 66 0.37 1.90 11.06
C VAL A 66 -1.13 1.79 11.32
N THR A 67 -1.89 1.35 10.31
CA THR A 67 -3.37 1.37 10.36
C THR A 67 -4.01 0.06 10.84
N GLY A 68 -3.25 -1.04 10.85
CA GLY A 68 -3.74 -2.40 11.11
C GLY A 68 -4.41 -3.08 9.91
N ASN A 69 -4.69 -2.33 8.83
CA ASN A 69 -5.39 -2.82 7.65
C ASN A 69 -4.59 -2.56 6.36
N LYS A 70 -4.92 -3.28 5.28
CA LYS A 70 -4.36 -3.02 3.94
C LYS A 70 -5.11 -1.87 3.26
N ILE A 71 -4.46 -1.18 2.32
CA ILE A 71 -5.03 -0.03 1.58
C ILE A 71 -6.41 -0.36 1.00
N LEU A 72 -6.54 -1.49 0.29
CA LEU A 72 -7.82 -1.90 -0.32
C LEU A 72 -8.95 -2.06 0.72
N ARG A 73 -8.62 -2.51 1.94
CA ARG A 73 -9.59 -2.66 3.03
C ARG A 73 -10.01 -1.31 3.62
N VAL A 74 -9.08 -0.36 3.72
CA VAL A 74 -9.38 1.03 4.11
C VAL A 74 -10.31 1.67 3.06
N LEU A 75 -10.03 1.48 1.77
CA LEU A 75 -10.87 2.00 0.69
C LEU A 75 -12.29 1.38 0.70
N LYS A 76 -12.40 0.07 0.93
CA LYS A 76 -13.71 -0.60 1.09
C LYS A 76 -14.49 -0.04 2.28
N ALA A 77 -13.85 0.16 3.43
CA ALA A 77 -14.50 0.71 4.62
C ALA A 77 -15.01 2.15 4.39
N LYS A 78 -14.37 2.91 3.50
CA LYS A 78 -14.76 4.28 3.13
C LYS A 78 -15.66 4.35 1.89
N GLY A 79 -16.05 3.22 1.30
CA GLY A 79 -16.90 3.18 0.10
C GLY A 79 -16.22 3.69 -1.18
N LEU A 80 -14.88 3.70 -1.23
CA LEU A 80 -14.06 4.20 -2.34
C LEU A 80 -13.30 3.06 -3.05
N ALA A 81 -13.75 1.82 -2.89
CA ALA A 81 -13.13 0.70 -3.56
C ALA A 81 -13.55 0.67 -5.04
N PRO A 82 -12.63 0.38 -5.97
CA PRO A 82 -12.99 0.20 -7.37
C PRO A 82 -13.83 -1.07 -7.55
N ASP A 83 -14.74 -1.03 -8.52
CA ASP A 83 -15.61 -2.17 -8.86
C ASP A 83 -14.81 -3.34 -9.45
N ILE A 84 -13.81 -3.01 -10.27
CA ILE A 84 -12.91 -3.97 -10.90
C ILE A 84 -11.58 -4.00 -10.11
N PRO A 85 -11.02 -5.19 -9.80
CA PRO A 85 -9.70 -5.30 -9.18
C PRO A 85 -8.59 -4.67 -10.02
N GLU A 86 -7.62 -4.01 -9.38
CA GLU A 86 -6.49 -3.34 -10.05
C GLU A 86 -5.70 -4.25 -11.00
N ASP A 87 -5.51 -5.53 -10.64
CA ASP A 87 -4.77 -6.48 -11.48
C ASP A 87 -5.53 -6.90 -12.75
N LEU A 88 -6.84 -6.61 -12.82
CA LEU A 88 -7.71 -6.91 -13.97
C LEU A 88 -8.11 -5.68 -14.79
N TYR A 89 -7.87 -4.48 -14.25
CA TYR A 89 -8.16 -3.22 -14.91
C TYR A 89 -7.09 -2.88 -15.95
#